data_AF-A0A1Z8V2L9-F1
#
_entry.id   AF-A0A1Z8V2L9-F1
#
_cell.length_a   1.000
_cell.length_b   1.000
_cell.length_c   1.000
_cell.angle_alpha   90.00
_cell.angle_beta   90.00
_cell.angle_gamma   90.00
#
_symmetry.space_group_name_H-M   'P 1'
#
loop_
_entity.id
_entity.type
_entity.pdbx_description
1 polymer ?
#
loop_
_entity_poly.entity_id
_entity_poly.type
_entity_poly.pdbx_seq_one_letter_code
_entity_poly.pdbx_strand_id
1 'polypeptide(L)'
;MEKKIELPDFFRDKLKIMSIQADKSNNTISLIVETLHKLSPSERGTLLLDLEDQLFKVNDKIRVWHVPIGDKNSLRNLRGISVNSTLSTTGEKK
;
A
#
# COMPACT_ATOMS: atom_id res chain seq x y z
N MET A 1 -3.16 -7.64 -20.51
CA MET A 1 -4.31 -6.75 -20.25
C MET A 1 -3.93 -5.87 -19.07
N GLU A 2 -3.61 -4.60 -19.32
CA GLU A 2 -3.36 -3.62 -18.27
C GLU A 2 -4.70 -3.23 -17.65
N LYS A 3 -5.04 -3.79 -16.48
CA LYS A 3 -6.18 -3.32 -15.70
C LYS A 3 -5.81 -1.97 -15.11
N LYS A 4 -6.33 -0.88 -15.69
CA LYS A 4 -6.30 0.44 -15.06
C LYS A 4 -7.24 0.40 -13.85
N ILE A 5 -6.67 0.50 -12.66
CA ILE A 5 -7.42 0.68 -11.42
C ILE A 5 -7.53 2.18 -11.22
N GLU A 6 -8.75 2.70 -11.34
CA GLU A 6 -9.04 4.10 -11.08
C GLU A 6 -9.77 4.21 -9.74
N LEU A 7 -9.34 5.16 -8.90
CA LEU A 7 -10.06 5.47 -7.68
C LEU A 7 -11.38 6.16 -8.04
N PRO A 8 -12.51 5.72 -7.45
CA PRO A 8 -13.76 6.46 -7.51
C PRO A 8 -13.57 7.89 -6.98
N ASP A 9 -14.27 8.86 -7.56
CA ASP A 9 -14.10 10.29 -7.22
C ASP A 9 -14.27 10.58 -5.72
N PHE A 10 -15.12 9.81 -5.04
CA PHE A 10 -15.32 9.89 -3.58
C PHE A 10 -14.02 9.74 -2.77
N PHE A 11 -13.08 8.91 -3.24
CA PHE A 11 -11.82 8.67 -2.54
C PHE A 11 -10.72 9.63 -2.96
N ARG A 12 -10.81 10.27 -4.14
CA ARG A 12 -9.76 11.16 -4.67
C ARG A 12 -9.52 12.40 -3.80
N ASP A 13 -10.57 12.88 -3.14
CA ASP A 13 -10.50 14.06 -2.27
C ASP A 13 -9.84 13.75 -0.91
N LYS A 14 -9.80 12.47 -0.51
CA LYS A 14 -9.32 12.05 0.82
C LYS A 14 -8.05 11.21 0.76
N LEU A 15 -7.82 10.49 -0.34
CA LEU A 15 -6.74 9.53 -0.54
C LEU A 15 -5.98 9.84 -1.81
N LYS A 16 -4.66 9.68 -1.71
CA LYS A 16 -3.73 9.74 -2.81
C LYS A 16 -3.13 8.36 -3.04
N ILE A 17 -3.16 7.88 -4.28
CA ILE A 17 -2.42 6.67 -4.64
C ILE A 17 -0.94 7.01 -4.67
N MET A 18 -0.18 6.30 -3.84
CA MET A 18 1.27 6.38 -3.81
C MET A 18 1.89 5.43 -4.83
N SER A 19 1.40 4.20 -4.88
CA SER A 19 1.96 3.14 -5.72
C SER A 19 0.96 2.01 -5.92
N ILE A 20 1.07 1.34 -7.07
CA ILE A 20 0.31 0.14 -7.40
C ILE A 20 1.35 -0.94 -7.72
N GLN A 21 1.32 -2.04 -6.98
CA GLN A 21 2.20 -3.19 -7.18
C GLN A 21 1.36 -4.38 -7.57
N ALA A 22 1.59 -4.92 -8.76
CA ALA A 22 0.94 -6.14 -9.22
C ALA A 22 1.92 -7.30 -9.12
N ASP A 23 1.59 -8.29 -8.29
CA ASP A 23 2.32 -9.53 -8.20
C ASP A 23 1.78 -10.53 -9.23
N LYS A 24 2.60 -10.82 -10.24
CA LYS A 24 2.25 -11.74 -11.33
C LYS A 24 2.21 -13.21 -10.88
N SER A 25 2.90 -13.57 -9.81
CA SER A 25 2.94 -14.96 -9.31
C SER A 25 1.62 -15.31 -8.63
N ASN A 26 1.11 -14.41 -7.78
CA ASN A 26 -0.07 -14.70 -6.96
C ASN A 26 -1.36 -14.03 -7.49
N ASN A 27 -1.24 -13.28 -8.60
CA ASN A 27 -2.28 -12.44 -9.18
C ASN A 27 -2.85 -11.43 -8.15
N THR A 28 -2.02 -11.02 -7.20
CA THR A 28 -2.40 -10.09 -6.13
C THR A 28 -2.02 -8.67 -6.52
N ILE A 29 -2.92 -7.72 -6.28
CA ILE A 29 -2.66 -6.31 -6.51
C ILE A 29 -2.58 -5.60 -5.16
N SER A 30 -1.41 -5.06 -4.82
CA SER A 30 -1.22 -4.23 -3.65
C SER A 30 -1.32 -2.76 -4.03
N LEU A 31 -2.29 -2.06 -3.46
CA LEU A 31 -2.51 -0.63 -3.60
C LEU A 31 -1.98 0.08 -2.36
N ILE A 32 -1.06 1.02 -2.53
CA ILE A 32 -0.54 1.85 -1.44
C ILE A 32 -1.19 3.23 -1.54
N VAL A 33 -1.88 3.64 -0.50
CA VAL A 33 -2.56 4.94 -0.39
C VAL A 33 -2.04 5.76 0.78
N GLU A 34 -2.02 7.07 0.62
CA GLU A 34 -1.73 8.05 1.65
C GLU A 34 -2.97 8.95 1.84
N THR A 35 -3.32 9.29 3.08
CA THR A 35 -4.39 10.26 3.34
C THR A 35 -3.92 11.68 3.01
N LEU A 36 -4.76 12.48 2.35
CA LEU A 36 -4.44 13.87 2.02
C LEU A 36 -4.53 14.81 3.23
N HIS A 37 -5.41 14.47 4.17
CA HIS A 37 -5.65 15.23 5.41
C HIS A 37 -5.61 14.31 6.63
N LYS A 38 -5.40 14.90 7.82
CA LYS A 38 -5.46 14.14 9.07
C LYS A 38 -6.90 13.65 9.28
N LEU A 39 -7.09 12.34 9.20
CA LEU A 39 -8.34 11.66 9.54
C LEU A 39 -8.23 11.07 10.94
N SER A 40 -9.34 11.07 11.69
CA SER A 40 -9.40 10.33 12.96
C SER A 40 -9.22 8.83 12.70
N PRO A 41 -8.80 8.04 13.71
CA PRO A 41 -8.65 6.59 13.55
C PRO A 41 -9.92 5.90 13.05
N SER A 42 -11.09 6.33 13.52
CA SER A 42 -12.39 5.79 13.12
C SER A 42 -12.71 6.10 11.67
N GLU A 43 -12.58 7.37 11.25
CA GLU A 43 -12.84 7.78 9.87
C GLU A 43 -11.89 7.09 8.88
N ARG A 44 -10.61 6.99 9.24
CA ARG A 44 -9.61 6.30 8.41
C ARG A 44 -9.93 4.82 8.27
N GLY A 45 -10.31 4.14 9.36
CA GLY A 45 -10.66 2.73 9.33
C GLY A 45 -11.82 2.45 8.37
N THR A 46 -12.92 3.19 8.52
CA THR A 46 -14.09 3.08 7.64
C THR A 46 -13.72 3.36 6.18
N LEU A 47 -12.99 4.44 5.91
CA LEU A 47 -12.60 4.83 4.55
C LEU A 47 -11.78 3.74 3.83
N LEU A 48 -10.84 3.10 4.54
CA LEU A 48 -9.99 2.06 3.97
C LEU A 48 -10.78 0.77 3.70
N LEU A 49 -11.70 0.41 4.60
CA LEU A 49 -12.60 -0.74 4.42
C LEU A 49 -13.55 -0.52 3.25
N ASP A 50 -14.15 0.68 3.12
CA ASP A 50 -15.01 1.02 2.00
C ASP A 50 -14.26 0.96 0.67
N LEU A 51 -13.00 1.43 0.65
CA LEU A 51 -12.15 1.33 -0.53
C LEU A 51 -11.83 -0.13 -0.89
N GLU A 52 -11.51 -0.95 0.12
CA GLU A 52 -11.22 -2.36 -0.09
C GLU A 52 -12.44 -3.11 -0.63
N ASP A 53 -13.65 -2.87 -0.11
CA ASP A 53 -14.89 -3.47 -0.61
C ASP A 53 -15.17 -3.11 -2.07
N GLN A 54 -14.96 -1.85 -2.45
CA GLN A 54 -15.11 -1.39 -3.84
C GLN A 54 -14.11 -2.06 -4.77
N LEU A 55 -12.85 -2.18 -4.33
CA LEU A 55 -11.79 -2.81 -5.11
C LEU A 55 -11.95 -4.33 -5.20
N PHE A 56 -12.49 -4.97 -4.17
CA PHE A 56 -12.77 -6.40 -4.13
C PHE A 56 -13.75 -6.82 -5.24
N LYS A 57 -14.70 -5.95 -5.60
CA LYS A 57 -15.62 -6.15 -6.73
C LYS A 57 -14.91 -6.22 -8.08
N VAL A 58 -13.70 -5.67 -8.19
CA VAL A 58 -12.89 -5.65 -9.42
C VAL A 58 -11.86 -6.79 -9.42
N ASN A 59 -11.31 -7.13 -8.26
CA ASN A 59 -10.35 -8.21 -8.06
C ASN A 59 -10.41 -8.72 -6.61
N ASP A 60 -10.71 -10.00 -6.42
CA ASP A 60 -10.77 -10.67 -5.12
C ASP A 60 -9.41 -10.74 -4.41
N LYS A 61 -8.31 -10.52 -5.16
CA LYS A 61 -6.94 -10.52 -4.65
C LYS A 61 -6.34 -9.13 -4.60
N ILE A 62 -7.10 -8.14 -4.15
CA ILE A 62 -6.60 -6.80 -3.87
C ILE A 62 -6.16 -6.67 -2.40
N ARG A 63 -5.12 -5.88 -2.15
CA ARG A 63 -4.68 -5.52 -0.79
C ARG A 63 -4.47 -4.02 -0.73
N VAL A 64 -5.09 -3.35 0.25
CA VAL A 64 -4.92 -1.90 0.45
C VAL A 64 -3.98 -1.65 1.63
N TRP A 65 -2.91 -0.90 1.39
CA TRP A 65 -1.96 -0.46 2.39
C TRP A 65 -2.08 1.04 2.60
N HIS A 66 -2.16 1.45 3.85
CA HIS A 66 -2.19 2.86 4.22
C HIS A 66 -0.85 3.33 4.79
N VAL A 67 -0.32 4.43 4.25
CA VAL A 67 0.83 5.15 4.78
C VAL A 67 0.34 6.37 5.59
N PRO A 68 0.76 6.52 6.86
CA PRO A 68 0.41 7.69 7.65
C PRO A 68 0.99 8.98 7.06
N ILE A 69 0.23 10.08 7.15
CA ILE A 69 0.76 11.42 6.87
C ILE A 69 2.00 11.66 7.73
N GLY A 70 3.12 11.95 7.07
CA GLY A 70 4.36 12.26 7.76
C GLY A 70 5.10 11.05 8.33
N ASP A 71 4.75 9.81 7.92
CA ASP A 71 5.63 8.64 8.08
C ASP A 71 6.82 8.78 7.13
N LYS A 72 7.60 9.85 7.31
CA LYS A 72 8.97 9.89 6.84
C LYS A 72 9.69 8.86 7.67
N ASN A 73 10.43 8.00 6.99
CA ASN A 73 11.35 6.96 7.46
C ASN A 73 12.18 7.25 8.75
N SER A 74 12.13 8.47 9.29
CA SER A 74 12.62 8.92 10.58
C SER A 74 12.14 8.10 11.78
N LEU A 75 10.85 7.74 11.90
CA LEU A 75 10.36 6.98 13.07
C LEU A 75 10.87 5.54 13.12
N ARG A 76 11.15 4.92 11.95
CA ARG A 76 11.77 3.59 11.85
C ARG A 76 13.25 3.63 12.16
N ASN A 77 13.94 4.66 11.66
CA ASN A 77 15.34 4.93 11.99
C ASN A 77 15.54 5.23 13.48
N LEU A 78 14.60 5.94 14.12
CA LEU A 78 14.61 6.20 15.56
C LEU A 78 14.41 4.93 16.42
N ARG A 79 13.77 3.90 15.86
CA ARG A 79 13.64 2.58 16.49
C ARG A 79 14.78 1.61 16.12
N GLY A 80 15.80 2.08 15.40
CA GLY A 80 16.96 1.26 14.99
C GLY A 80 16.65 0.18 13.95
N ILE A 81 15.48 0.24 13.28
CA ILE A 81 15.08 -0.77 12.29
C ILE A 81 15.63 -0.33 10.92
N SER A 82 16.86 -0.72 10.60
CA SER A 82 17.39 -0.70 9.24
C SER A 82 17.00 -1.99 8.52
N VAL A 83 16.18 -1.88 7.49
CA VAL A 83 15.95 -2.99 6.54
C VAL A 83 17.22 -3.20 5.71
N ASN A 84 18.15 -4.01 6.24
CA ASN A 84 19.25 -4.53 5.45
C ASN A 84 18.71 -5.69 4.60
N SER A 85 18.39 -5.40 3.34
CA SER A 85 18.19 -6.46 2.34
C SER A 85 19.55 -7.03 1.96
N THR A 86 20.12 -7.88 2.81
CA THR A 86 21.28 -8.71 2.45
C THR A 86 20.75 -10.04 1.94
N LEU A 87 20.46 -10.11 0.65
CA LEU A 87 20.55 -11.39 -0.05
C LEU A 87 22.04 -11.71 -0.19
N SER A 88 22.56 -12.50 0.74
CA SER A 88 23.86 -13.14 0.62
C SER A 88 23.78 -14.21 -0.48
N THR A 89 23.97 -13.79 -1.73
CA THR A 89 24.51 -14.68 -2.76
C THR A 89 26.01 -14.79 -2.53
N THR A 90 26.42 -15.71 -1.65
CA THR A 90 27.81 -16.18 -1.61
C THR A 90 27.84 -17.53 -2.31
N GLY A 91 28.40 -17.53 -3.52
CA GLY A 91 28.61 -18.74 -4.29
C GLY A 91 29.61 -19.66 -3.59
N GLU A 92 29.20 -20.91 -3.36
CA GLU A 92 30.13 -22.01 -3.17
C GLU A 92 30.67 -22.44 -4.53
N LYS A 93 31.90 -22.03 -4.82
CA LYS A 93 32.75 -22.70 -5.80
C LYS A 93 33.37 -23.93 -5.14
N LYS A 94 33.29 -25.03 -5.89
CA LYS A 94 33.94 -26.32 -5.73
C LYS A 94 35.46 -26.22 -5.55
#